data_AF-A0A7V7D431-F1
#
_entry.id   AF-A0A7V7D431-F1
#
_cell.length_a   1.000
_cell.length_b   1.000
_cell.length_c   1.000
_cell.angle_alpha   90.00
_cell.angle_beta   90.00
_cell.angle_gamma   90.00
#
_symmetry.space_group_name_H-M   'P 1'
#
loop_
_entity.id
_entity.type
_entity.pdbx_description
1 polymer ?
#
loop_
_entity_poly.entity_id
_entity_poly.type
_entity_poly.pdbx_seq_one_letter_code
_entity_poly.pdbx_strand_id
1 'polypeptide(L)' 'MCTSDNLTDAVRERAQETDGGKKLACAEAFELAQEFGVEVSEIGHICNRQKIKIRKCQLGCFS' A
#
# COMPACT_ATOMS: atom_id res chain seq x y z
N MET A 1 8.16 20.30 -4.89
CA MET A 1 6.84 19.82 -4.42
C MET A 1 6.97 18.35 -4.05
N CYS A 2 6.55 17.97 -2.86
CA CYS A 2 6.73 16.64 -2.28
C CYS A 2 5.72 15.64 -2.85
N THR A 3 6.11 14.83 -3.82
CA THR A 3 5.26 13.77 -4.40
C THR A 3 4.99 12.62 -3.40
N SER A 4 5.84 12.44 -2.39
CA SER A 4 5.76 11.30 -1.46
C SER A 4 4.65 11.39 -0.41
N ASP A 5 4.11 12.58 -0.12
CA ASP A 5 3.14 12.77 0.96
C ASP A 5 1.73 12.31 0.55
N ASN A 6 1.32 12.63 -0.69
CA ASN A 6 -0.04 12.34 -1.18
C ASN A 6 -0.30 10.83 -1.34
N LEU A 7 0.69 10.09 -1.83
CA LEU A 7 0.62 8.63 -1.97
C LEU A 7 0.56 7.92 -0.61
N THR A 8 1.32 8.43 0.36
CA THR A 8 1.34 7.90 1.72
C THR A 8 -0.01 8.06 2.41
N ASP A 9 -0.66 9.20 2.19
CA ASP A 9 -1.99 9.48 2.73
C ASP A 9 -3.05 8.56 2.09
N ALA A 10 -3.05 8.44 0.76
CA ALA A 10 -3.96 7.56 0.03
C ALA A 10 -3.84 6.09 0.47
N VAL A 11 -2.60 5.62 0.70
CA VAL A 11 -2.33 4.29 1.25
C VAL A 11 -2.90 4.13 2.66
N ARG A 12 -2.80 5.15 3.52
CA ARG A 12 -3.37 5.11 4.87
C ARG A 12 -4.89 5.15 4.87
N GLU A 13 -5.50 5.87 3.93
CA GLU A 13 -6.96 5.94 3.77
C GLU A 13 -7.55 4.60 3.29
N ARG A 14 -6.87 3.92 2.37
CA ARG A 14 -7.26 2.56 1.93
C ARG A 14 -6.83 1.45 2.87
N ALA A 15 -5.89 1.71 3.79
CA ALA A 15 -5.51 0.73 4.80
C ALA A 15 -6.67 0.48 5.77
N GLN A 16 -7.15 -0.76 5.78
CA GLN A 16 -8.20 -1.21 6.67
C GLN A 16 -7.63 -1.43 8.07
N GLU A 17 -8.14 -0.68 9.06
CA GLU A 17 -7.81 -0.92 10.45
C GLU A 17 -8.57 -2.15 10.94
N THR A 18 -7.84 -3.19 11.32
CA THR A 18 -8.42 -4.45 11.79
C THR A 18 -7.59 -4.96 12.94
N ASP A 19 -8.25 -5.19 14.07
CA ASP A 19 -7.64 -5.76 15.27
C ASP A 19 -6.45 -4.92 15.77
N GLY A 20 -6.72 -3.65 16.09
CA GLY A 20 -5.74 -2.74 16.71
C GLY A 20 -4.55 -2.30 15.84
N GLY A 21 -4.58 -2.54 14.51
CA GLY A 21 -3.50 -2.12 13.61
C GLY A 21 -3.95 -1.90 12.16
N LYS A 22 -3.21 -1.05 11.44
CA LYS A 22 -3.41 -0.76 10.01
C LYS A 22 -2.93 -1.92 9.14
N LYS A 23 -3.83 -2.45 8.30
CA LYS A 23 -3.55 -3.53 7.35
C LYS A 23 -4.01 -3.10 5.96
N LEU A 24 -3.18 -3.28 4.94
CA LEU A 24 -3.54 -2.97 3.55
C LEU A 24 -3.68 -4.26 2.75
N ALA A 25 -4.66 -4.35 1.86
CA ALA A 25 -4.72 -5.45 0.92
C ALA A 25 -3.73 -5.20 -0.23
N CYS A 26 -3.10 -6.27 -0.75
CA CYS A 26 -2.22 -6.13 -1.93
C CYS A 26 -2.98 -5.66 -3.17
N ALA A 27 -4.27 -5.98 -3.28
CA ALA A 27 -5.14 -5.47 -4.35
C ALA A 27 -5.27 -3.94 -4.28
N GLU A 28 -5.59 -3.39 -3.10
CA GLU A 28 -5.67 -1.93 -2.91
C GLU A 28 -4.33 -1.23 -3.21
N ALA A 29 -3.20 -1.84 -2.83
CA ALA A 29 -1.88 -1.32 -3.17
C ALA A 29 -1.67 -1.25 -4.69
N PHE A 30 -2.12 -2.25 -5.44
CA PHE A 30 -2.04 -2.28 -6.91
C PHE A 30 -3.00 -1.31 -7.58
N GLU A 31 -4.19 -1.11 -7.02
CA GLU A 31 -5.15 -0.11 -7.51
C GLU A 31 -4.60 1.30 -7.31
N LEU A 32 -4.07 1.61 -6.12
CA LEU A 32 -3.38 2.87 -5.85
C LEU A 32 -2.18 3.07 -6.77
N ALA A 33 -1.38 2.03 -7.03
CA ALA A 33 -0.25 2.11 -7.97
C ALA A 33 -0.70 2.55 -9.37
N GLN A 34 -1.78 1.95 -9.87
CA GLN A 34 -2.32 2.25 -11.18
C GLN A 34 -3.00 3.62 -11.23
N GLU A 35 -3.73 4.00 -10.18
CA GLU A 35 -4.43 5.29 -10.08
C GLU A 35 -3.45 6.46 -10.03
N PHE A 36 -2.36 6.31 -9.28
CA PHE A 36 -1.31 7.33 -9.15
C PHE A 36 -0.21 7.22 -10.22
N GLY A 37 -0.22 6.16 -11.04
CA GLY A 37 0.80 5.90 -12.06
C GLY A 37 2.19 5.64 -11.47
N VAL A 38 2.25 5.04 -10.28
CA VAL A 38 3.50 4.73 -9.56
C VAL A 38 3.73 3.21 -9.49
N GLU A 39 4.95 2.81 -9.21
CA GLU A 39 5.28 1.39 -9.06
C GLU A 39 4.73 0.83 -7.73
N VAL A 40 4.20 -0.39 -7.77
CA VAL A 40 3.75 -1.09 -6.55
C VAL A 40 4.90 -1.27 -5.56
N SER A 41 6.14 -1.34 -6.03
CA SER A 41 7.33 -1.38 -5.18
C SER A 41 7.46 -0.12 -4.32
N GLU A 42 7.17 1.06 -4.88
CA GLU A 42 7.17 2.33 -4.14
C GLU A 42 6.09 2.32 -3.04
N ILE A 43 4.89 1.84 -3.37
CA ILE A 43 3.79 1.68 -2.40
C ILE A 43 4.16 0.66 -1.31
N GLY A 44 4.82 -0.44 -1.67
CA GLY A 44 5.34 -1.42 -0.74
C GLY A 44 6.37 -0.83 0.23
N HIS A 45 7.30 -0.01 -0.29
CA HIS A 45 8.26 0.72 0.54
C HIS A 45 7.58 1.68 1.51
N ILE A 46 6.57 2.42 1.06
CA ILE A 46 5.77 3.33 1.90
C ILE A 46 5.02 2.56 2.98
N CYS A 47 4.35 1.47 2.63
CA CYS A 47 3.65 0.60 3.59
C CYS A 47 4.61 0.08 4.66
N ASN A 48 5.80 -0.37 4.26
CA ASN A 48 6.83 -0.87 5.17
C ASN A 48 7.32 0.23 6.12
N ARG A 49 7.55 1.44 5.60
CA ARG A 49 7.93 2.63 6.39
C ARG A 49 6.82 3.06 7.37
N GLN A 50 5.56 2.97 6.96
CA GLN A 50 4.37 3.31 7.75
C GLN A 50 3.97 2.22 8.76
N LYS A 51 4.71 1.10 8.83
CA LYS A 51 4.36 -0.09 9.62
C LYS A 51 2.96 -0.65 9.29
N ILE A 52 2.48 -0.45 8.07
CA ILE A 52 1.21 -1.00 7.60
C ILE A 52 1.47 -2.44 7.16
N LYS A 53 0.73 -3.40 7.76
CA LYS A 53 0.89 -4.81 7.40
C LYS A 53 0.10 -5.12 6.13
N ILE A 54 0.79 -5.50 5.06
CA ILE A 54 0.10 -5.98 3.87
C ILE A 54 -0.44 -7.39 4.14
N ARG A 55 -1.76 -7.56 4.02
CA ARG A 55 -2.49 -8.84 4.14
C ARG A 55 -3.08 -9.21 2.77
N LYS A 56 -3.35 -10.49 2.55
CA LYS A 56 -3.77 -11.01 1.23
C LYS A 56 -2.81 -10.57 0.11
N CYS A 57 -1.52 -10.87 0.29
CA CYS A 57 -0.58 -10.81 -0.81
C CYS A 57 -1.01 -11.87 -1.82
N GLN A 58 -1.75 -11.48 -2.86
CA GLN A 58 -2.07 -12.38 -3.98
C GLN A 58 -0.83 -12.72 -4.82
N LEU A 59 0.35 -12.27 -4.40
CA LEU A 59 1.66 -12.76 -4.80
C LEU A 59 1.89 -14.21 -4.32
N GLY A 60 1.03 -15.11 -4.78
CA GLY A 60 1.39 -16.50 -5.09
C GLY A 60 1.99 -16.61 -6.49
N CYS A 61 2.74 -15.60 -6.94
CA CYS A 61 3.33 -15.56 -8.29
C CYS A 61 4.75 -14.96 -8.28
N PHE A 62 5.59 -15.46 -7.37
CA PHE A 62 7.02 -15.56 -7.67
C PHE A 62 7.24 -16.90 -8.38
N SER A 63 6.88 -16.97 -9.66
CA SER A 63 7.21 -18.08 -10.57
C SER A 63 7.21 -17.57 -12.00
#